data_AF-A0A7S1UNR8-F1
#
_entry.id   AF-A0A7S1UNR8-F1
#
_cell.length_a   1.000
_cell.length_b   1.000
_cell.length_c   1.000
_cell.angle_alpha   90.00
_cell.angle_beta   90.00
_cell.angle_gamma   90.00
#
_symmetry.space_group_name_H-M   'P 1'
#
loop_
_entity.id
_entity.type
_entity.pdbx_description
1 polymer ?
#
loop_
_entity_poly.entity_id
_entity_poly.type
_entity_poly.pdbx_seq_one_letter_code
_entity_poly.pdbx_strand_id
1 'polypeptide(L)'
;ATSRRLAEEMDSSTPVTHRRLGEKKKESHFHGTNAFMVEWGETEWLGMGHFHRPPGRDKNEYARHGHHYTHAFFTVSRHAPYRLLRLSPEFVLPAKSLPTDAEIIQFAGGLEVDDDGQVVLAYGINDCEGAAVRVDHAV
;
A
#
# COMPACT_ATOMS: atom_id res chain seq x y z
N ALA A 1 -17.25 1.91 -34.59
CA ALA A 1 -17.70 0.52 -34.57
C ALA A 1 -17.18 -0.15 -33.29
N THR A 2 -18.10 -0.75 -32.52
CA THR A 2 -17.88 -1.75 -31.44
C THR A 2 -16.92 -1.44 -30.28
N SER A 3 -17.43 -0.73 -29.25
CA SER A 3 -16.98 -0.86 -27.85
C SER A 3 -18.17 -1.24 -26.94
N ARG A 4 -18.92 -2.26 -27.37
CA ARG A 4 -20.11 -2.76 -26.66
C ARG A 4 -19.99 -4.23 -26.24
N ARG A 5 -18.78 -4.79 -26.21
CA ARG A 5 -18.57 -6.26 -26.12
C ARG A 5 -17.76 -6.78 -24.93
N LEU A 6 -17.59 -6.00 -23.87
CA LEU A 6 -16.95 -6.50 -22.63
C LEU A 6 -17.85 -6.39 -21.39
N ALA A 7 -19.14 -6.09 -21.56
CA ALA A 7 -20.11 -6.05 -20.46
C ALA A 7 -20.99 -7.32 -20.37
N GLU A 8 -20.78 -8.31 -21.25
CA GLU A 8 -21.57 -9.54 -21.29
C GLU A 8 -20.73 -10.70 -20.76
N GLU A 9 -20.88 -10.96 -19.46
CA GLU A 9 -20.77 -12.25 -18.73
C GLU A 9 -20.41 -12.04 -17.24
N MET A 10 -20.94 -10.99 -16.60
CA MET A 10 -21.17 -11.05 -15.16
C MET A 10 -22.58 -11.56 -14.94
N ASP A 11 -22.68 -12.84 -14.59
CA ASP A 11 -23.90 -13.47 -14.09
C ASP A 11 -24.47 -12.63 -12.93
N SER A 12 -25.49 -11.84 -13.26
CA SER A 12 -26.19 -10.92 -12.35
C SER A 12 -26.96 -11.61 -11.22
N SER A 13 -26.96 -12.95 -11.18
CA SER A 13 -27.73 -13.73 -10.20
C SER A 13 -26.99 -13.99 -8.88
N THR A 14 -25.69 -13.71 -8.79
CA THR A 14 -24.97 -13.85 -7.52
C THR A 14 -25.10 -12.56 -6.70
N PRO A 15 -25.82 -12.53 -5.58
CA PRO A 15 -25.86 -11.34 -4.74
C PRO A 15 -24.44 -11.02 -4.29
N VAL A 16 -23.95 -9.83 -4.65
CA VAL A 16 -22.70 -9.27 -4.11
C VAL A 16 -22.97 -8.98 -2.64
N THR A 17 -22.84 -10.01 -1.79
CA THR A 17 -22.76 -9.80 -0.36
C THR A 17 -21.44 -9.11 -0.11
N HIS A 18 -21.45 -7.77 -0.09
CA HIS A 18 -20.38 -7.02 0.54
C HIS A 18 -20.20 -7.64 1.92
N ARG A 19 -19.06 -8.33 2.12
CA ARG A 19 -18.72 -8.95 3.40
C ARG A 19 -18.59 -7.83 4.41
N ARG A 20 -19.71 -7.45 5.04
CA ARG A 20 -19.72 -6.67 6.26
C ARG A 20 -19.10 -7.56 7.30
N LEU A 21 -17.79 -7.41 7.44
CA LEU A 21 -17.00 -8.03 8.48
C LEU A 21 -17.76 -7.86 9.82
N GLY A 22 -18.11 -9.00 10.43
CA GLY A 22 -18.98 -9.10 11.59
C GLY A 22 -18.44 -8.46 12.87
N GLU A 23 -19.20 -8.64 13.94
CA GLU A 23 -19.12 -7.96 15.23
C GLU A 23 -17.71 -7.89 15.84
N LYS A 24 -17.37 -6.67 16.33
CA LYS A 24 -16.09 -6.22 16.90
C LYS A 24 -14.84 -6.81 16.25
N LYS A 25 -14.54 -6.32 15.05
CA LYS A 25 -13.22 -6.46 14.45
C LYS A 25 -12.12 -6.02 15.40
N LYS A 26 -11.05 -6.81 15.48
CA LYS A 26 -9.73 -6.27 15.79
C LYS A 26 -9.46 -5.13 14.80
N GLU A 27 -9.11 -3.97 15.32
CA GLU A 27 -8.74 -2.82 14.50
C GLU A 27 -7.53 -3.19 13.65
N SER A 28 -7.60 -2.94 12.34
CA SER A 28 -6.46 -3.08 11.44
C SER A 28 -5.74 -1.75 11.44
N HIS A 29 -4.45 -1.75 11.75
CA HIS A 29 -3.60 -0.56 11.64
C HIS A 29 -2.98 -0.40 10.26
N PHE A 30 -3.36 -1.23 9.29
CA PHE A 30 -2.89 -1.15 7.91
C PHE A 30 -3.74 -0.17 7.10
N HIS A 31 -3.09 0.81 6.49
CA HIS A 31 -3.71 1.77 5.60
C HIS A 31 -3.06 1.68 4.21
N GLY A 32 -3.85 1.42 3.17
CA GLY A 32 -3.37 1.53 1.79
C GLY A 32 -3.04 2.99 1.45
N THR A 33 -1.95 3.23 0.73
CA THR A 33 -1.42 4.59 0.50
C THR A 33 -1.33 5.00 -0.96
N ASN A 34 -1.19 4.05 -1.87
CA ASN A 34 -1.06 4.38 -3.29
C ASN A 34 -2.42 4.67 -3.92
N ALA A 35 -2.52 5.77 -4.66
CA ALA A 35 -3.75 6.19 -5.35
C ALA A 35 -4.19 5.18 -6.42
N PHE A 36 -3.22 4.51 -7.04
CA PHE A 36 -3.42 3.44 -8.02
C PHE A 36 -2.40 2.32 -7.79
N MET A 37 -2.84 1.08 -7.96
CA MET A 37 -1.95 -0.09 -7.99
C MET A 37 -1.29 -0.22 -9.35
N VAL A 38 -0.10 -0.81 -9.39
CA VAL A 38 0.70 -1.01 -10.61
C VAL A 38 0.68 -2.46 -11.03
N GLU A 39 0.80 -2.73 -12.33
CA GLU A 39 0.83 -4.11 -12.82
C GLU A 39 2.05 -4.83 -12.27
N TRP A 40 1.85 -6.06 -11.80
CA TRP A 40 2.92 -6.89 -11.26
C TRP A 40 2.86 -8.29 -11.83
N GLY A 41 3.71 -8.52 -12.82
CA GLY A 41 3.60 -9.69 -13.69
C GLY A 41 2.26 -9.73 -14.43
N GLU A 42 1.85 -10.93 -14.84
CA GLU A 42 0.66 -11.09 -15.70
C GLU A 42 -0.66 -11.11 -14.91
N THR A 43 -0.62 -11.45 -13.62
CA THR A 43 -1.82 -11.86 -12.88
C THR A 43 -2.08 -11.06 -11.60
N GLU A 44 -1.21 -10.11 -11.24
CA GLU A 44 -1.30 -9.39 -9.97
C GLU A 44 -1.22 -7.85 -10.16
N TRP A 45 -1.83 -7.15 -9.22
CA TRP A 45 -1.64 -5.72 -8.97
C TRP A 45 -0.77 -5.57 -7.73
N LEU A 46 0.29 -4.77 -7.80
CA LEU A 46 1.11 -4.37 -6.66
C LEU A 46 0.59 -3.07 -6.06
N GLY A 47 0.40 -3.09 -4.75
CA GLY A 47 0.06 -1.93 -3.94
C GLY A 47 1.00 -1.75 -2.76
N MET A 48 0.82 -0.64 -2.08
CA MET A 48 1.56 -0.27 -0.89
C MET A 48 0.61 0.22 0.19
N GLY A 49 0.94 -0.11 1.44
CA GLY A 49 0.33 0.53 2.58
C GLY A 49 1.34 0.83 3.66
N HIS A 50 0.87 1.45 4.72
CA HIS A 50 1.67 1.73 5.91
C HIS A 50 0.95 1.33 7.19
N PHE A 51 1.74 1.31 8.26
CA PHE A 51 1.29 1.19 9.64
C PHE A 51 1.85 2.36 10.43
N HIS A 52 1.08 2.84 11.41
CA HIS A 52 1.61 3.73 12.44
C HIS A 52 2.23 2.89 13.55
N ARG A 53 3.50 3.15 13.87
CA ARG A 53 4.20 2.52 15.00
C ARG A 53 4.43 3.54 16.13
N PRO A 54 4.47 3.07 17.40
CA PRO A 54 3.76 1.88 17.87
C PRO A 54 2.23 2.01 17.64
N PRO A 55 1.50 0.89 17.49
CA PRO A 55 0.07 0.92 17.25
C PRO A 55 -0.70 1.58 18.40
N GLY A 56 -1.75 2.35 18.09
CA GLY A 56 -2.67 2.90 19.09
C GLY A 56 -2.09 4.01 19.98
N ARG A 57 -1.03 4.70 19.55
CA ARG A 57 -0.46 5.80 20.35
C ARG A 57 -1.30 7.06 20.29
N ASP A 58 -1.51 7.68 21.44
CA ASP A 58 -2.09 9.01 21.57
C ASP A 58 -1.24 10.08 20.86
N LYS A 59 -1.88 11.22 20.58
CA LYS A 59 -1.22 12.42 20.07
C LYS A 59 0.02 12.74 20.92
N ASN A 60 1.14 12.93 20.26
CA ASN A 60 2.36 13.45 20.85
C ASN A 60 2.69 14.83 20.26
N GLU A 61 3.83 15.41 20.64
CA GLU A 61 4.24 16.74 20.18
C GLU A 61 4.56 16.78 18.67
N TYR A 62 4.88 15.64 18.05
CA TYR A 62 5.26 15.53 16.64
C TYR A 62 4.11 15.03 15.74
N ALA A 63 3.21 14.18 16.26
CA ALA A 63 2.20 13.52 15.44
C ALA A 63 0.90 13.17 16.18
N ARG A 64 -0.21 13.15 15.44
CA ARG A 64 -1.56 12.85 15.97
C ARG A 64 -1.80 11.35 16.19
N HIS A 65 -1.21 10.49 15.39
CA HIS A 65 -1.50 9.05 15.34
C HIS A 65 -0.21 8.23 15.24
N GLY A 66 0.45 7.96 16.37
CA GLY A 66 1.78 7.31 16.34
C GLY A 66 2.83 8.19 15.66
N HIS A 67 4.08 7.74 15.68
CA HIS A 67 5.19 8.41 15.00
C HIS A 67 6.21 7.32 14.66
N HIS A 68 6.70 7.30 13.42
CA HIS A 68 7.28 6.19 12.64
C HIS A 68 6.24 5.41 11.85
N TYR A 69 6.21 5.69 10.55
CA TYR A 69 5.36 5.00 9.61
C TYR A 69 6.21 3.92 8.94
N THR A 70 5.81 2.67 9.11
CA THR A 70 6.43 1.53 8.42
C THR A 70 5.58 1.18 7.21
N HIS A 71 6.20 0.69 6.15
CA HIS A 71 5.53 0.39 4.88
C HIS A 71 5.52 -1.11 4.61
N ALA A 72 4.56 -1.57 3.83
CA ALA A 72 4.56 -2.92 3.29
C ALA A 72 3.98 -2.92 1.89
N PHE A 73 4.55 -3.77 1.05
CA PHE A 73 3.97 -4.11 -0.24
C PHE A 73 2.90 -5.17 -0.07
N PHE A 74 1.88 -5.11 -0.91
CA PHE A 74 0.91 -6.18 -1.03
C PHE A 74 0.55 -6.41 -2.48
N THR A 75 0.07 -7.62 -2.79
CA THR A 75 -0.48 -7.89 -4.12
C THR A 75 -1.94 -8.32 -4.07
N VAL A 76 -2.70 -7.94 -5.09
CA VAL A 76 -4.10 -8.31 -5.29
C VAL A 76 -4.24 -9.01 -6.64
N SER A 77 -5.12 -10.01 -6.73
CA SER A 77 -5.38 -10.66 -8.03
C SER A 77 -5.89 -9.66 -9.07
N ARG A 78 -5.40 -9.76 -10.31
CA ARG A 78 -5.79 -8.88 -11.43
C ARG A 78 -7.22 -9.09 -11.90
N HIS A 79 -7.72 -10.31 -11.70
CA HIS A 79 -9.06 -10.73 -12.10
C HIS A 79 -9.92 -11.05 -10.87
N ALA A 80 -11.23 -10.92 -11.07
CA ALA A 80 -12.21 -11.35 -10.09
C ALA A 80 -12.09 -12.88 -9.84
N PRO A 81 -12.30 -13.35 -8.60
CA PRO A 81 -12.60 -12.57 -7.40
C PRO A 81 -11.35 -11.88 -6.83
N TYR A 82 -11.36 -10.54 -6.74
CA TYR A 82 -10.23 -9.74 -6.22
C TYR A 82 -9.86 -10.16 -4.80
N ARG A 83 -8.63 -10.63 -4.60
CA ARG A 83 -8.13 -11.12 -3.31
C ARG A 83 -6.72 -10.62 -3.05
N LEU A 84 -6.44 -10.30 -1.79
CA LEU A 84 -5.08 -10.14 -1.30
C LEU A 84 -4.35 -11.49 -1.47
N LEU A 85 -3.21 -11.45 -2.14
CA LEU A 85 -2.40 -12.65 -2.44
C LEU A 85 -1.16 -12.70 -1.57
N ARG A 86 -0.46 -11.56 -1.42
CA ARG A 86 0.82 -11.47 -0.72
C ARG A 86 0.89 -10.19 0.11
N LEU A 87 1.71 -10.22 1.15
CA LEU A 87 2.08 -9.09 1.99
C LEU A 87 3.58 -9.23 2.32
N SER A 88 4.38 -8.21 2.05
CA SER A 88 5.80 -8.21 2.40
C SER A 88 6.00 -8.05 3.91
N PRO A 89 7.22 -8.33 4.42
CA PRO A 89 7.64 -7.76 5.69
C PRO A 89 7.50 -6.23 5.70
N GLU A 90 7.36 -5.67 6.90
CA GLU A 90 7.41 -4.22 7.08
C GLU A 90 8.84 -3.71 6.83
N PHE A 91 8.94 -2.57 6.15
CA PHE A 91 10.20 -1.89 5.91
C PHE A 91 10.08 -0.40 6.22
N VAL A 92 11.22 0.27 6.28
CA VAL A 92 11.34 1.72 6.37
C VAL A 92 12.43 2.19 5.42
N LEU A 93 12.37 3.44 4.99
CA LEU A 93 13.49 4.07 4.30
C LEU A 93 14.35 4.81 5.33
N PRO A 94 15.69 4.62 5.31
CA PRO A 94 16.58 5.25 6.28
C PRO A 94 16.46 6.78 6.30
N ALA A 95 16.39 7.36 7.49
CA ALA A 95 16.45 8.80 7.70
C ALA A 95 17.82 9.33 7.29
N LYS A 96 17.84 10.53 6.70
CA LYS A 96 19.11 11.15 6.27
C LYS A 96 19.98 11.53 7.47
N SER A 97 19.35 11.97 8.56
CA SER A 97 20.03 12.35 9.80
C SER A 97 20.43 11.16 10.66
N LEU A 98 19.76 10.02 10.52
CA LEU A 98 20.01 8.82 11.31
C LEU A 98 19.77 7.56 10.45
N PRO A 99 20.78 7.11 9.68
CA PRO A 99 20.61 5.99 8.73
C PRO A 99 20.24 4.63 9.36
N THR A 100 20.28 4.53 10.69
CA THR A 100 19.87 3.33 11.44
C THR A 100 18.39 3.34 11.82
N ASP A 101 17.65 4.40 11.51
CA ASP A 101 16.23 4.57 11.82
C ASP A 101 15.49 5.24 10.66
N ALA A 102 14.17 5.37 10.76
CA ALA A 102 13.33 6.07 9.80
C ALA A 102 13.06 7.53 10.22
N GLU A 103 12.48 8.30 9.30
CA GLU A 103 11.96 9.63 9.63
C GLU A 103 10.72 9.53 10.54
N ILE A 104 10.47 10.54 11.37
CA ILE A 104 9.34 10.55 12.32
C ILE A 104 8.01 10.37 11.59
N ILE A 105 7.85 11.02 10.43
CA ILE A 105 6.76 10.76 9.51
C ILE A 105 7.37 10.47 8.14
N GLN A 106 7.01 9.30 7.59
CA GLN A 106 7.43 8.89 6.27
C GLN A 106 6.23 8.31 5.51
N PHE A 107 5.73 9.01 4.51
CA PHE A 107 4.53 8.61 3.79
C PHE A 107 4.85 8.24 2.35
N ALA A 108 5.02 6.94 2.09
CA ALA A 108 5.19 6.43 0.73
C ALA A 108 3.81 6.28 0.06
N GLY A 109 3.60 7.01 -1.03
CA GLY A 109 2.31 7.08 -1.74
C GLY A 109 2.43 7.02 -3.26
N GLY A 110 3.59 7.34 -3.82
CA GLY A 110 3.88 7.08 -5.23
C GLY A 110 4.53 5.70 -5.38
N LEU A 111 4.03 4.92 -6.32
CA LEU A 111 4.50 3.59 -6.63
C LEU A 111 4.52 3.41 -8.14
N GLU A 112 5.67 3.03 -8.67
CA GLU A 112 5.86 2.74 -10.09
C GLU A 112 6.83 1.57 -10.26
N VAL A 113 6.73 0.86 -11.38
CA VAL A 113 7.68 -0.17 -11.79
C VAL A 113 8.37 0.34 -13.04
N ASP A 114 9.70 0.43 -13.02
CA ASP A 114 10.45 0.88 -14.20
C ASP A 114 10.64 -0.25 -15.23
N ASP A 115 11.23 0.10 -16.37
CA ASP A 115 11.45 -0.83 -17.49
C ASP A 115 12.35 -2.03 -17.12
N ASP A 116 13.17 -1.90 -16.06
CA ASP A 116 14.05 -2.94 -15.54
C ASP A 116 13.35 -3.82 -14.47
N GLY A 117 12.05 -3.58 -14.22
CA GLY A 117 11.27 -4.27 -13.20
C GLY A 117 11.59 -3.84 -11.77
N GLN A 118 12.26 -2.70 -11.59
CA GLN A 118 12.58 -2.15 -10.28
C GLN A 118 11.41 -1.33 -9.76
N VAL A 119 11.23 -1.34 -8.44
CA VAL A 119 10.17 -0.57 -7.80
C VAL A 119 10.69 0.82 -7.46
N VAL A 120 10.02 1.84 -7.98
CA VAL A 120 10.28 3.24 -7.65
C VAL A 120 9.22 3.72 -6.67
N LEU A 121 9.68 4.24 -5.53
CA LEU A 121 8.83 4.79 -4.50
C LEU A 121 8.99 6.30 -4.44
N ALA A 122 7.88 7.03 -4.46
CA ALA A 122 7.85 8.44 -4.06
C ALA A 122 7.21 8.57 -2.68
N TYR A 123 7.88 9.31 -1.80
CA TYR A 123 7.48 9.42 -0.40
C TYR A 123 7.69 10.83 0.14
N GLY A 124 6.82 11.19 1.09
CA GLY A 124 6.92 12.41 1.88
C GLY A 124 7.75 12.19 3.15
N ILE A 125 8.50 13.20 3.55
CA ILE A 125 9.30 13.23 4.78
C ILE A 125 8.75 14.35 5.67
N ASN A 126 8.36 14.00 6.90
CA ASN A 126 7.90 14.93 7.93
C ASN A 126 6.80 15.90 7.47
N ASP A 127 5.96 15.47 6.51
CA ASP A 127 4.91 16.26 5.85
C ASP A 127 5.38 17.61 5.26
N CYS A 128 6.68 17.75 4.96
CA CYS A 128 7.28 19.00 4.49
C CYS A 128 8.15 18.83 3.23
N GLU A 129 8.70 17.65 3.02
CA GLU A 129 9.64 17.35 1.94
C GLU A 129 9.19 16.14 1.14
N GLY A 130 9.68 16.01 -0.09
CA GLY A 130 9.41 14.88 -0.96
C GLY A 130 10.70 14.29 -1.51
N ALA A 131 10.75 12.98 -1.63
CA ALA A 131 11.87 12.24 -2.19
C ALA A 131 11.37 11.04 -3.02
N ALA A 132 12.28 10.48 -3.80
CA ALA A 132 12.05 9.23 -4.51
C ALA A 132 13.25 8.30 -4.37
N VAL A 133 13.00 7.00 -4.34
CA VAL A 133 14.04 5.97 -4.20
C VAL A 133 13.68 4.74 -5.02
N ARG A 134 14.69 4.07 -5.54
CA ARG A 134 14.55 2.72 -6.11
C ARG A 134 14.77 1.71 -5.01
N VAL A 135 13.85 0.75 -4.88
CA VAL A 135 13.98 -0.36 -3.94
C VAL A 135 14.02 -1.66 -4.70
N ASP A 136 14.93 -2.54 -4.28
CA ASP A 136 14.95 -3.91 -4.77
C ASP A 136 13.67 -4.63 -4.33
N HIS A 137 13.07 -5.39 -5.23
CA HIS A 137 11.84 -6.17 -4.97
C HIS A 137 12.08 -7.41 -4.09
N ALA A 138 13.28 -7.58 -3.54
CA ALA A 138 13.71 -8.75 -2.76
C ALA A 138 13.54 -8.58 -1.23
N VAL A 139 12.70 -7.64 -0.78
CA VAL A 139 12.40 -7.41 0.65
C VAL A 139 11.29 -8.32 1.16
#